data_AF-A0A929UTS8-F1
#
_entry.id   AF-A0A929UTS8-F1
#
_cell.length_a   1.000
_cell.length_b   1.000
_cell.length_c   1.000
_cell.angle_alpha   90.00
_cell.angle_beta   90.00
_cell.angle_gamma   90.00
#
_symmetry.space_group_name_H-M   'P 1'
#
loop_
_entity.id
_entity.type
_entity.pdbx_description
1 polymer ?
#
loop_
_entity_poly.entity_id
_entity_poly.type
_entity_poly.pdbx_seq_one_letter_code
_entity_poly.pdbx_strand_id
1 'polypeptide(L)'
;KDIEASYKKTLENVQDQLSAPSRAFSKVIHNPVIEKTSDAIGNTVARPNLIISGALGAIASVVVYFIAKRYGYILSGSETIILFVAGWSIGAVIEYARVGFINNRKNS
;
A
#
# COMPACT_ATOMS: atom_id res chain seq x y z
N LYS A 1 -3.57 13.26 -27.39
CA LYS A 1 -4.46 12.42 -28.21
C LYS A 1 -3.68 11.26 -28.85
N ASP A 2 -2.50 11.49 -29.43
CA ASP A 2 -1.69 10.40 -30.01
C ASP A 2 -1.14 9.40 -28.99
N ILE A 3 -0.84 9.84 -27.76
CA ILE A 3 -0.30 8.96 -26.71
C ILE A 3 -1.34 7.92 -26.25
N GLU A 4 -2.59 8.31 -26.05
CA GLU A 4 -3.67 7.39 -25.64
C GLU A 4 -3.98 6.36 -26.75
N ALA A 5 -3.97 6.80 -28.01
CA ALA A 5 -4.19 5.92 -29.16
C ALA A 5 -3.04 4.92 -29.34
N SER A 6 -1.79 5.37 -29.20
CA SER A 6 -0.60 4.51 -29.24
C SER A 6 -0.56 3.51 -28.07
N TYR A 7 -0.95 3.98 -26.88
CA TYR A 7 -1.08 3.15 -25.68
C TYR A 7 -2.11 2.04 -25.87
N LYS A 8 -3.33 2.38 -26.31
CA LYS A 8 -4.40 1.40 -26.54
C LYS A 8 -3.99 0.35 -27.58
N LYS A 9 -3.36 0.78 -28.68
CA LYS A 9 -2.88 -0.12 -29.73
C LYS A 9 -1.80 -1.08 -29.23
N THR A 10 -0.89 -0.60 -28.39
CA THR A 10 0.13 -1.44 -27.75
C THR A 10 -0.51 -2.44 -26.80
N LEU A 11 -1.49 -2.00 -26.02
CA LEU A 11 -2.22 -2.83 -25.06
C LEU A 11 -2.99 -3.97 -25.76
N GLU A 12 -3.68 -3.66 -26.86
CA GLU A 12 -4.39 -4.64 -27.68
C GLU A 12 -3.44 -5.67 -28.28
N ASN A 13 -2.31 -5.22 -28.85
CA ASN A 13 -1.28 -6.12 -29.39
C ASN A 13 -0.71 -7.08 -28.33
N VAL A 14 -0.43 -6.58 -27.12
CA VAL A 14 0.06 -7.42 -26.01
C VAL A 14 -1.03 -8.39 -25.55
N GLN A 15 -2.26 -7.93 -25.42
CA GLN A 15 -3.39 -8.77 -25.04
C GLN A 15 -3.62 -9.91 -26.02
N ASP A 16 -3.46 -9.67 -27.32
CA ASP A 16 -3.62 -10.68 -28.37
C ASP A 16 -2.58 -11.80 -28.33
N GLN A 17 -1.42 -11.54 -27.71
CA GLN A 17 -0.38 -12.55 -27.47
C GLN A 17 -0.57 -13.33 -26.16
N LEU A 18 -1.48 -12.90 -25.28
CA LEU A 18 -1.76 -13.57 -24.02
C LEU A 18 -2.77 -14.71 -24.17
N SER A 19 -2.61 -15.74 -23.33
CA SER A 19 -3.62 -16.80 -23.14
C SER A 19 -4.93 -16.21 -22.61
N ALA A 20 -6.05 -16.90 -22.86
CA ALA A 20 -7.38 -16.40 -22.47
C ALA A 20 -7.51 -15.97 -21.00
N PRO A 21 -6.93 -16.68 -20.00
CA PRO A 21 -6.95 -16.25 -18.60
C PRO A 21 -6.13 -14.96 -18.38
N SER A 22 -4.93 -14.89 -18.94
CA SER A 22 -4.03 -13.74 -18.79
C SER A 22 -4.57 -12.50 -19.50
N ARG A 23 -5.27 -12.67 -20.63
CA ARG A 23 -5.96 -11.59 -21.34
C ARG A 23 -7.12 -11.04 -20.52
N ALA A 24 -7.91 -11.91 -19.89
CA ALA A 24 -9.00 -11.50 -19.01
C ALA A 24 -8.47 -10.71 -17.79
N PHE A 25 -7.40 -11.20 -17.15
CA PHE A 25 -6.74 -10.48 -16.07
C PHE A 25 -6.18 -9.12 -16.52
N SER A 26 -5.47 -9.08 -17.66
CA SER A 26 -4.93 -7.85 -18.27
C SER A 26 -6.00 -6.79 -18.50
N LYS A 27 -7.18 -7.18 -19.01
CA LYS A 27 -8.34 -6.28 -19.21
C LYS A 27 -8.91 -5.74 -17.91
N VAL A 28 -8.85 -6.52 -16.82
CA VAL A 28 -9.32 -6.08 -15.50
C VAL A 28 -8.35 -5.06 -14.92
N ILE A 29 -7.05 -5.36 -14.89
CA ILE A 29 -6.07 -4.46 -14.24
C ILE A 29 -5.82 -3.15 -15.02
N HIS A 30 -5.99 -3.15 -16.35
CA HIS A 30 -5.88 -1.96 -17.20
C HIS A 30 -7.22 -1.28 -17.50
N ASN A 31 -8.27 -1.63 -16.76
CA ASN A 31 -9.49 -0.85 -16.82
C ASN A 31 -9.20 0.53 -16.19
N PRO A 32 -9.43 1.65 -16.88
CA PRO A 32 -9.10 3.00 -16.37
C PRO A 32 -9.76 3.33 -15.03
N VAL A 33 -10.88 2.68 -14.69
CA VAL A 33 -11.51 2.81 -13.37
C VAL A 33 -10.69 2.10 -12.29
N ILE A 34 -10.18 0.90 -12.60
CA ILE A 34 -9.35 0.10 -11.69
C ILE A 34 -7.96 0.71 -11.57
N GLU A 35 -7.37 1.20 -12.67
CA GLU A 35 -6.08 1.89 -12.67
C GLU A 35 -6.13 3.16 -11.81
N LYS A 36 -7.13 4.03 -12.01
CA LYS A 36 -7.30 5.25 -11.18
C LYS A 36 -7.58 4.94 -9.70
N THR A 37 -8.36 3.90 -9.43
CA THR A 37 -8.66 3.50 -8.05
C THR A 37 -7.43 2.87 -7.38
N SER A 38 -6.67 2.05 -8.11
CA SER A 38 -5.42 1.44 -7.66
C SER A 38 -4.34 2.49 -7.42
N ASP A 39 -4.21 3.48 -8.31
CA ASP A 39 -3.31 4.61 -8.13
C ASP A 39 -3.73 5.48 -6.96
N ALA A 40 -5.03 5.72 -6.78
CA ALA A 40 -5.54 6.50 -5.65
C ALA A 40 -5.29 5.77 -4.32
N ILE A 41 -5.60 4.47 -4.23
CA ILE A 41 -5.37 3.68 -3.02
C ILE A 41 -3.87 3.50 -2.77
N GLY A 42 -3.09 3.25 -3.83
CA GLY A 42 -1.64 3.13 -3.78
C GLY A 42 -0.97 4.41 -3.27
N ASN A 43 -1.40 5.57 -3.78
CA ASN A 43 -0.86 6.86 -3.38
C ASN A 43 -1.46 7.44 -2.08
N THR A 44 -2.54 6.87 -1.55
CA THR A 44 -3.24 7.40 -0.36
C THR A 44 -3.10 6.47 0.84
N VAL A 45 -3.40 5.18 0.70
CA VAL A 45 -3.38 4.19 1.78
C VAL A 45 -2.01 3.49 1.86
N ALA A 46 -1.37 3.26 0.72
CA ALA A 46 -0.07 2.58 0.63
C ALA A 46 1.11 3.55 0.46
N ARG A 47 0.96 4.80 0.93
CA ARG A 47 2.05 5.79 0.89
C ARG A 47 3.33 5.16 1.46
N PRO A 48 4.49 5.30 0.79
CA PRO A 48 5.71 4.60 1.19
C PRO A 48 6.07 4.78 2.68
N ASN A 49 5.82 5.98 3.23
CA ASN A 49 6.04 6.29 4.64
C ASN A 49 5.15 5.47 5.59
N LEU A 50 3.90 5.21 5.21
CA LEU A 50 2.97 4.43 6.03
C LEU A 50 3.34 2.95 6.05
N ILE A 51 3.76 2.42 4.89
CA ILE A 51 4.27 1.04 4.80
C ILE A 51 5.51 0.89 5.69
N ILE A 52 6.44 1.86 5.67
CA ILE A 52 7.63 1.86 6.53
C ILE A 52 7.24 1.90 8.01
N SER A 53 6.29 2.75 8.39
CA SER A 53 5.82 2.84 9.78
C SER A 53 5.16 1.55 10.26
N GLY A 54 4.35 0.91 9.41
CA GLY A 54 3.79 -0.41 9.70
C GLY A 54 4.86 -1.48 9.84
N ALA A 55 5.84 -1.50 8.92
CA ALA A 55 6.95 -2.45 8.98
C ALA A 55 7.79 -2.30 10.27
N LEU A 56 8.03 -1.06 10.73
CA LEU A 56 8.68 -0.83 12.02
C LEU A 56 7.86 -1.37 13.20
N GLY A 57 6.53 -1.21 13.15
CA GLY A 57 5.62 -1.84 14.12
C GLY A 57 5.72 -3.37 14.11
N ALA A 58 5.77 -3.99 12.92
CA ALA A 58 5.98 -5.42 12.80
C ALA A 58 7.33 -5.87 13.36
N ILE A 59 8.42 -5.13 13.12
CA ILE A 59 9.74 -5.43 13.68
C ILE A 59 9.71 -5.34 15.21
N ALA A 60 8.96 -4.39 15.78
CA ALA A 60 8.80 -4.29 17.23
C ALA A 60 8.14 -5.54 17.86
N SER A 61 7.39 -6.33 17.08
CA SER A 61 6.81 -7.60 17.57
C SER A 61 7.89 -8.61 17.97
N VAL A 62 9.09 -8.52 17.40
CA VAL A 62 10.23 -9.36 17.78
C VAL A 62 10.62 -9.12 19.24
N VAL A 63 10.61 -7.86 19.70
CA VAL A 63 10.90 -7.51 21.10
C VAL A 63 9.81 -8.07 22.02
N VAL A 64 8.54 -7.93 21.62
CA VAL A 64 7.38 -8.47 22.36
C VAL A 64 7.47 -10.00 22.46
N TYR A 65 7.87 -10.67 21.37
CA TYR A 65 8.07 -12.11 21.35
C TYR A 65 9.14 -12.55 22.35
N PHE A 66 10.29 -11.87 22.41
CA PHE A 66 11.33 -12.20 23.38
C PHE A 66 10.85 -12.05 24.84
N ILE A 67 10.10 -10.99 25.13
CA ILE A 67 9.52 -10.75 26.46
C ILE A 67 8.54 -11.87 26.82
N ALA A 68 7.56 -12.13 25.96
CA ALA A 68 6.54 -13.14 26.20
C ALA A 68 7.13 -14.55 26.35
N LYS A 69 8.15 -14.89 25.55
CA LYS A 69 8.91 -16.14 25.68
C LYS A 69 9.59 -16.26 27.04
N ARG A 70 10.06 -15.15 27.63
CA ARG A 70 10.65 -15.14 28.97
C ARG A 70 9.61 -15.41 30.08
N TYR A 71 8.36 -14.99 29.87
CA TYR A 71 7.25 -15.13 30.81
C TYR A 71 6.35 -16.36 30.55
N GLY A 72 6.65 -17.17 29.54
CA GLY A 72 5.91 -18.40 29.23
C GLY A 72 4.58 -18.19 28.49
N TYR A 73 4.34 -17.00 27.92
CA TYR A 73 3.16 -16.74 27.10
C TYR A 73 3.33 -17.33 25.70
N ILE A 74 2.26 -17.98 25.20
CA ILE A 74 2.18 -18.49 23.84
C ILE A 74 1.63 -17.37 22.95
N LEU A 75 2.42 -16.90 21.98
CA LEU A 75 1.93 -15.98 20.95
C LEU A 75 1.25 -16.76 19.83
N SER A 76 0.16 -16.20 19.33
CA SER A 76 -0.58 -16.72 18.18
C SER A 76 0.04 -16.33 16.83
N GLY A 77 0.91 -15.32 16.81
CA GLY A 77 1.45 -14.67 15.62
C GLY A 77 0.61 -13.48 15.15
N SER A 78 -0.64 -13.33 15.63
CA SER A 78 -1.49 -12.17 15.31
C SER A 78 -0.96 -10.87 15.90
N GLU A 79 -0.13 -10.94 16.94
CA GLU A 79 0.50 -9.81 17.62
C GLU A 79 1.35 -8.99 16.64
N THR A 80 2.00 -9.65 15.66
CA THR A 80 2.77 -8.97 14.60
C THR A 80 1.87 -8.17 13.66
N ILE A 81 0.70 -8.72 13.30
CA ILE A 81 -0.27 -8.03 12.43
C ILE A 81 -0.88 -6.84 13.18
N ILE A 82 -1.22 -7.02 14.46
CA ILE A 82 -1.74 -5.96 15.32
C ILE A 82 -0.71 -4.83 15.45
N LEU A 83 0.55 -5.16 15.71
CA LEU A 83 1.62 -4.17 15.83
C LEU A 83 1.94 -3.49 14.49
N PHE A 84 1.82 -4.21 13.38
CA PHE A 84 1.90 -3.61 12.04
C PHE A 84 0.81 -2.56 11.83
N VAL A 85 -0.46 -2.89 12.11
CA VAL A 85 -1.58 -1.97 11.97
C VAL A 85 -1.45 -0.78 12.92
N ALA A 86 -0.98 -1.00 14.14
CA ALA A 86 -0.71 0.05 15.10
C ALA A 86 0.40 1.01 14.60
N GLY A 87 1.53 0.47 14.14
CA GLY A 87 2.62 1.26 13.56
C GLY A 87 2.18 2.04 12.32
N TRP A 88 1.39 1.42 11.44
CA TRP A 88 0.82 2.08 10.27
C TRP A 88 -0.12 3.23 10.68
N SER A 89 -0.98 3.01 11.67
CA SER A 89 -1.92 4.03 12.17
C SER A 89 -1.21 5.23 12.77
N ILE A 90 -0.16 5.01 13.57
CA ILE A 90 0.68 6.08 14.13
C ILE A 90 1.35 6.88 13.01
N GLY A 91 1.92 6.19 12.03
CA GLY A 91 2.53 6.81 10.84
C GLY A 91 1.53 7.67 10.08
N ALA A 92 0.29 7.19 9.92
CA ALA A 92 -0.78 7.92 9.27
C ALA A 92 -1.11 9.21 10.01
N VAL A 93 -1.32 9.16 11.32
CA VAL A 93 -1.60 10.35 12.14
C VAL A 93 -0.49 11.38 12.01
N ILE A 94 0.78 10.96 12.08
CA ILE A 94 1.94 11.87 11.95
C ILE A 94 2.02 12.47 10.54
N GLU A 95 1.81 11.68 9.50
CA GLU A 95 1.84 12.15 8.12
C GLU A 95 0.72 13.15 7.83
N TYR A 96 -0.52 12.85 8.27
CA TYR A 96 -1.65 13.76 8.13
C TYR A 96 -1.43 15.06 8.92
N ALA A 97 -0.93 14.98 10.15
CA ALA A 97 -0.60 16.17 10.93
C ALA A 97 0.48 17.02 10.22
N ARG A 98 1.57 16.39 9.76
CA ARG A 98 2.65 17.08 9.03
C ARG A 98 2.13 17.76 7.77
N VAL A 99 1.34 17.07 6.95
CA VAL A 99 0.75 17.65 5.72
C VAL A 99 -0.16 18.82 6.09
N GLY A 100 -1.00 18.70 7.11
CA GLY A 100 -1.85 19.78 7.60
C GLY A 100 -1.05 21.02 8.03
N PHE A 101 0.03 20.83 8.79
CA PHE A 101 0.92 21.93 9.22
C PHE A 101 1.70 22.56 8.06
N ILE A 102 2.19 21.77 7.10
CA ILE A 102 2.88 22.27 5.91
C ILE A 102 1.93 23.08 5.03
N ASN A 103 0.68 22.62 4.87
CA ASN A 103 -0.32 23.32 4.07
C ASN A 103 -0.68 24.69 4.68
N ASN A 104 -0.72 24.79 6.02
CA ASN A 104 -0.92 26.06 6.72
C ASN A 104 0.23 27.06 6.51
N ARG A 105 1.48 26.60 6.38
CA ARG A 105 2.63 27.47 6.11
C ARG A 105 2.68 28.02 4.68
N LYS A 106 2.05 27.36 3.72
CA LYS A 106 2.03 27.80 2.31
C LYS A 106 0.95 28.85 2.04
N ASN A 107 -0.02 28.98 2.94
CA ASN A 107 -1.17 29.88 2.83
C ASN A 107 -1.03 31.16 3.69
N SER A 108 0.13 31.39 4.31
CA SER A 108 0.47 32.59 5.09
C SER A 108 1.73 33.24 4.53
#